data_AF-A0AAW3YRB3-F1
#
_entry.id   AF-A0AAW3YRB3-F1
#
_cell.length_a   1.000
_cell.length_b   1.000
_cell.length_c   1.000
_cell.angle_alpha   90.00
_cell.angle_beta   90.00
_cell.angle_gamma   90.00
#
_symmetry.space_group_name_H-M   'P 1'
#
loop_
_entity.id
_entity.type
_entity.pdbx_description
1 polymer ?
#
loop_
_entity_poly.entity_id
_entity_poly.type
_entity_poly.pdbx_seq_one_letter_code
_entity_poly.pdbx_strand_id
1 'polypeptide(L)' 'MKIMIEAPDNANMTKVLHVVTDFINRPVWEQNSFYYVQLPEDGMTIKLKMTSAGNIIARVR' A
#
# COMPACT_ATOMS: atom_id res chain seq x y z
N MET A 1 -1.31 -15.49 -2.51
CA MET A 1 -1.31 -14.05 -2.22
C MET A 1 -0.84 -13.30 -3.46
N LYS A 2 -1.61 -12.32 -3.93
CA LYS A 2 -1.20 -11.38 -4.98
C LYS A 2 -1.20 -9.95 -4.41
N ILE A 3 -0.33 -9.10 -4.94
CA ILE A 3 -0.25 -7.68 -4.60
C ILE A 3 -0.59 -6.90 -5.87
N MET A 4 -1.57 -6.00 -5.77
CA MET A 4 -1.96 -5.11 -6.86
C MET A 4 -1.68 -3.67 -6.42
N ILE A 5 -0.96 -2.93 -7.27
CA ILE A 5 -0.65 -1.52 -7.06
C ILE A 5 -1.33 -0.72 -8.16
N GLU A 6 -2.27 0.13 -7.76
CA GLU A 6 -2.93 1.11 -8.62
C GLU A 6 -2.27 2.47 -8.35
N ALA A 7 -1.48 2.99 -9.28
CA ALA A 7 -0.74 4.24 -9.13
C ALA A 7 -0.71 5.04 -10.45
N PRO A 8 -0.64 6.39 -10.38
CA PRO A 8 -0.41 7.22 -11.56
C PRO A 8 1.02 7.05 -12.11
N ASP A 9 1.23 7.34 -13.39
CA ASP A 9 2.51 7.13 -14.10
C ASP A 9 3.70 7.89 -13.48
N ASN A 10 3.43 8.99 -12.78
CA ASN A 10 4.44 9.82 -12.11
C ASN A 10 4.66 9.45 -10.63
N ALA A 11 4.02 8.41 -10.12
CA ALA A 11 4.19 7.99 -8.73
C ALA A 11 5.63 7.53 -8.45
N ASN A 12 6.16 7.90 -7.28
CA ASN A 12 7.47 7.41 -6.84
C ASN A 12 7.37 5.94 -6.42
N MET A 13 7.51 5.03 -7.38
CA MET A 13 7.30 3.61 -7.16
C MET A 13 8.26 2.97 -6.15
N THR A 14 9.46 3.52 -5.98
CA THR A 14 10.40 3.06 -4.95
C THR A 14 9.79 3.21 -3.55
N LYS A 15 9.22 4.37 -3.24
CA LYS A 15 8.55 4.62 -1.95
C LYS A 15 7.28 3.79 -1.81
N VAL A 16 6.52 3.60 -2.90
CA VAL A 16 5.32 2.75 -2.88
C VAL A 16 5.65 1.30 -2.55
N LEU A 17 6.68 0.73 -3.19
CA LEU A 17 7.13 -0.64 -2.92
C LEU A 17 7.64 -0.80 -1.49
N HIS A 18 8.33 0.21 -0.95
CA HIS A 18 8.78 0.21 0.44
C HIS A 18 7.58 0.13 1.41
N VAL A 19 6.58 1.00 1.22
CA VAL A 19 5.36 1.01 2.06
C VAL A 19 4.58 -0.31 1.95
N VAL A 20 4.49 -0.89 0.75
CA VAL A 20 3.84 -2.20 0.54
C VAL A 20 4.60 -3.31 1.29
N THR A 21 5.94 -3.27 1.24
CA THR A 21 6.79 -4.26 1.91
C THR A 21 6.65 -4.18 3.43
N ASP A 22 6.67 -2.96 3.98
CA ASP A 22 6.43 -2.72 5.40
C ASP A 22 5.06 -3.24 5.82
N PHE A 23 4.02 -3.03 5.01
CA PHE A 23 2.67 -3.51 5.28
C PHE A 23 2.57 -5.04 5.31
N ILE A 24 3.25 -5.75 4.39
CA ILE A 24 3.26 -7.23 4.35
C ILE A 24 3.91 -7.83 5.60
N ASN A 25 4.88 -7.13 6.19
CA ASN A 25 5.58 -7.56 7.39
C ASN A 25 4.81 -7.25 8.69
N ARG A 26 3.70 -6.51 8.63
CA ARG A 26 2.85 -6.23 9.81
C ARG A 26 2.04 -7.47 10.23
N PRO A 27 1.60 -7.55 11.50
CA PRO A 27 0.69 -8.59 11.93
C PRO A 27 -0.61 -8.64 11.10
N VAL A 28 -1.16 -9.85 10.90
CA VAL A 28 -2.38 -10.06 10.06
C VAL A 28 -3.58 -9.21 10.52
N TRP A 29 -3.72 -8.97 11.83
CA TRP A 29 -4.81 -8.14 12.37
C TRP A 29 -4.69 -6.67 11.94
N GLU A 30 -3.47 -6.15 11.75
CA GLU A 30 -3.23 -4.82 11.18
C GLU A 30 -3.49 -4.79 9.68
N GLN A 31 -3.14 -5.88 8.96
CA GLN A 31 -3.35 -5.99 7.52
C GLN A 31 -4.84 -6.02 7.13
N ASN A 32 -5.71 -6.51 8.01
CA ASN A 32 -7.17 -6.52 7.82
C ASN A 32 -7.80 -5.13 7.92
N SER A 33 -7.11 -4.18 8.57
CA SER A 33 -7.53 -2.79 8.69
C SER A 33 -7.09 -1.96 7.49
N PHE A 34 -7.71 -0.79 7.29
CA PHE A 34 -7.18 0.16 6.31
C PHE A 34 -5.91 0.80 6.85
N TYR A 35 -4.84 0.74 6.05
CA TYR A 35 -3.57 1.37 6.36
C TYR A 35 -3.34 2.54 5.40
N TYR A 36 -3.02 3.71 5.94
CA TYR A 36 -2.84 4.94 5.18
C TYR A 36 -1.45 5.51 5.45
N VAL A 37 -0.72 5.85 4.39
CA VAL A 37 0.56 6.53 4.48
C VAL A 37 0.51 7.78 3.62
N GLN A 38 0.82 8.92 4.23
CA GLN A 38 0.99 10.19 3.53
C GLN A 38 2.49 10.41 3.30
N LEU A 39 2.85 10.71 2.05
CA LEU A 39 4.21 11.01 1.61
C LEU A 39 4.21 12.46 1.09
N PRO A 40 4.28 13.46 1.99
CA PRO A 40 4.12 14.86 1.63
C PRO A 40 5.21 15.37 0.68
N GLU A 41 6.43 14.82 0.77
CA GLU A 41 7.54 15.17 -0.15
C GLU A 41 7.25 14.83 -1.61
N ASP A 42 6.47 13.78 -1.86
CA ASP A 42 6.08 13.34 -3.20
C ASP A 42 4.66 13.78 -3.56
N GLY A 43 3.95 14.45 -2.64
CA GLY A 43 2.54 14.81 -2.80
C GLY A 43 1.60 13.60 -2.91
N MET A 44 2.00 12.43 -2.39
CA MET A 44 1.26 11.17 -2.56
C MET A 44 0.61 10.69 -1.27
N THR A 45 -0.52 9.98 -1.40
CA THR A 45 -1.13 9.18 -0.34
C THR A 45 -1.31 7.74 -0.80
N ILE A 46 -0.84 6.79 0.00
CA ILE A 46 -0.97 5.36 -0.28
C ILE A 46 -1.96 4.75 0.70
N LYS A 47 -3.00 4.11 0.17
CA LYS A 47 -3.99 3.34 0.92
C LYS A 47 -3.80 1.86 0.67
N LEU A 48 -3.56 1.07 1.72
CA LEU A 48 -3.41 -0.39 1.67
C LEU A 48 -4.49 -1.10 2.48
N LYS A 49 -4.89 -2.28 2.02
CA LYS A 49 -5.74 -3.22 2.77
C LYS A 49 -5.57 -4.64 2.23
N MET A 50 -5.60 -5.62 3.13
CA MET A 50 -5.77 -7.03 2.77
C MET A 50 -7.26 -7.34 2.49
N THR A 51 -7.51 -7.98 1.37
CA THR A 51 -8.83 -8.49 0.98
C THR A 51 -9.14 -9.78 1.72
N SER A 52 -10.42 -10.15 1.79
CA SER A 52 -10.86 -11.44 2.37
C SER A 52 -10.26 -12.66 1.65
N ALA A 53 -9.86 -12.50 0.37
CA ALA A 53 -9.16 -13.53 -0.41
C ALA A 53 -7.63 -13.58 -0.14
N GLY A 54 -7.13 -12.76 0.79
CA GLY A 54 -5.71 -12.69 1.15
C GLY A 54 -4.81 -12.02 0.11
N ASN A 55 -5.38 -11.16 -0.75
CA ASN A 55 -4.63 -10.29 -1.66
C ASN A 55 -4.50 -8.88 -1.08
N ILE A 56 -3.44 -8.16 -1.43
CA ILE A 56 -3.21 -6.77 -0.99
C ILE A 56 -3.48 -5.84 -2.15
N ILE A 57 -4.26 -4.79 -1.89
CA ILE A 57 -4.52 -3.71 -2.86
C ILE A 57 -3.91 -2.43 -2.28
N ALA A 58 -2.96 -1.85 -3.00
CA ALA A 58 -2.38 -0.55 -2.70
C ALA A 58 -2.86 0.48 -3.73
N ARG A 59 -3.50 1.55 -3.27
CA ARG A 59 -3.98 2.65 -4.10
C ARG A 59 -3.19 3.91 -3.80
N VAL A 60 -2.52 4.45 -4.80
CA VAL A 60 -1.76 5.69 -4.73
C VAL A 60 -2.61 6.81 -5.31
N ARG A 61 -2.71 7.93 -4.59
CA ARG A 61 -3.36 9.15 -5.04
C ARG A 61 -2.43 10.34 -4.86
#